data_AF-A0A6J7GRN7-F1
#
_entry.id   AF-A0A6J7GRN7-F1
#
_cell.length_a   1.000
_cell.length_b   1.000
_cell.length_c   1.000
_cell.angle_alpha   90.00
_cell.angle_beta   90.00
_cell.angle_gamma   90.00
#
_symmetry.space_group_name_H-M   'P 1'
#
loop_
_entity.id
_entity.type
_entity.pdbx_description
1 polymer ?
#
loop_
_entity_poly.entity_id
_entity_poly.type
_entity_poly.pdbx_seq_one_letter_code
_entity_poly.pdbx_strand_id
1 'polypeptide(L)'
;MIVGLGTWLTTSTVVNRKRSSTFIPIDLSLRFLAIMLGISSVVLGVALFGQLSVVKNLTVILQPGILGGILLLLINILFIPNAIVATLSYLAGSGFAIGAGTIISPWTHTIAEIPALPILGALPTGAHPSLLLVAIFFVAIGALLHSSTISLNQRVISQSFAVIILFILFLAFMSSGALMTPSLRAVGVSIWKFPLVLTLEIGVGILLAMFIPRLMERVSARGNIRKRSA
;
A
#
# COMPACT_ATOMS: atom_id res chain seq x y z
N MET A 1 -1.26 51.05 36.36
CA MET A 1 -0.31 50.33 35.49
C MET A 1 0.06 49.06 36.25
N ILE A 2 -0.59 47.93 36.07
CA ILE A 2 -0.36 46.95 35.00
C ILE A 2 -1.65 46.12 34.87
N VAL A 3 -2.44 46.39 33.83
CA VAL A 3 -3.56 45.54 33.40
C VAL A 3 -3.30 45.27 31.94
N GLY A 4 -3.24 43.99 31.55
CA GLY A 4 -3.06 43.56 30.18
C GLY A 4 -1.68 42.97 29.93
N LEU A 5 -1.61 41.64 29.92
CA LEU A 5 -0.69 40.85 29.08
C LEU A 5 -0.92 39.32 29.23
N GLY A 6 -1.72 38.86 30.21
CA GLY A 6 -1.88 37.43 30.51
C GLY A 6 -3.03 36.67 29.82
N THR A 7 -3.98 37.35 29.19
CA THR A 7 -5.22 36.71 28.70
C THR A 7 -5.14 36.21 27.24
N TRP A 8 -4.06 36.50 26.53
CA TRP A 8 -3.91 36.12 25.11
C TRP A 8 -3.32 34.72 24.89
N LEU A 9 -2.78 34.07 25.91
CA LEU A 9 -2.15 32.75 25.78
C LEU A 9 -3.09 31.56 26.04
N THR A 10 -4.33 31.81 26.47
CA THR A 10 -5.32 30.75 26.77
C THR A 10 -6.31 30.46 25.65
N THR A 11 -6.25 31.18 24.52
CA THR A 11 -7.20 31.02 23.39
C THR A 11 -6.64 30.19 22.23
N SER A 12 -5.61 29.35 22.47
CA SER A 12 -5.08 28.45 21.42
C SER A 12 -5.58 27.00 21.53
N THR A 13 -6.37 26.65 22.54
CA THR A 13 -6.74 25.24 22.83
C THR A 13 -8.07 24.76 22.26
N VAL A 14 -8.84 25.58 21.55
CA VAL A 14 -10.19 25.17 21.09
C VAL A 14 -10.45 25.51 19.62
N VAL A 15 -9.61 25.00 18.73
CA VAL A 15 -10.07 24.60 17.38
C VAL A 15 -10.14 23.07 17.36
N ASN A 16 -10.90 22.51 18.30
CA ASN A 16 -11.31 21.12 18.23
C ASN A 16 -12.36 21.02 17.13
N ARG A 17 -11.89 20.84 15.90
CA ARG A 17 -12.71 20.62 14.71
C ARG A 17 -13.54 19.37 14.99
N LYS A 18 -14.78 19.53 15.45
CA LYS A 18 -15.80 18.47 15.51
C LYS A 18 -15.97 17.95 14.08
N ARG A 19 -15.09 17.05 13.65
CA ARG A 19 -15.36 16.20 12.49
C ARG A 19 -16.61 15.43 12.85
N SER A 20 -17.64 15.56 12.02
CA SER A 20 -18.86 14.79 12.24
C SER A 20 -18.47 13.31 12.35
N SER A 21 -19.08 12.63 13.31
CA SER A 21 -18.78 11.22 13.65
C SER A 21 -18.75 10.30 12.42
N THR A 22 -19.49 10.67 11.38
CA THR A 22 -19.59 9.97 10.08
C THR A 22 -18.29 9.94 9.26
N PHE A 23 -17.43 10.96 9.32
CA PHE A 23 -16.21 11.02 8.48
C PHE A 23 -14.98 10.37 9.12
N ILE A 24 -15.05 10.01 10.40
CA ILE A 24 -13.97 9.32 11.12
C ILE A 24 -13.49 8.06 10.38
N PRO A 25 -14.37 7.12 9.96
CA PRO A 25 -13.92 5.91 9.29
C PRO A 25 -13.24 6.18 7.94
N ILE A 26 -13.70 7.19 7.21
CA ILE A 26 -13.16 7.55 5.88
C ILE A 26 -11.78 8.17 6.02
N ASP A 27 -11.59 9.14 6.93
CA ASP A 27 -10.29 9.77 7.13
C ASP A 27 -9.23 8.78 7.63
N LEU A 28 -9.62 7.88 8.54
CA LEU A 28 -8.75 6.81 9.01
C LEU A 28 -8.30 5.92 7.85
N SER A 29 -9.25 5.49 7.01
CA SER A 29 -8.96 4.65 5.84
C SER A 29 -8.01 5.34 4.87
N LEU A 30 -8.26 6.61 4.56
CA LEU A 30 -7.42 7.40 3.65
C LEU A 30 -5.99 7.56 4.17
N ARG A 31 -5.79 7.73 5.49
CA ARG A 31 -4.45 7.79 6.09
C ARG A 31 -3.67 6.49 5.89
N PHE A 32 -4.28 5.35 6.19
CA PHE A 32 -3.61 4.05 6.01
C PHE A 32 -3.32 3.75 4.55
N LEU A 33 -4.26 4.05 3.64
CA LEU A 33 -4.06 3.93 2.20
C LEU A 33 -2.91 4.83 1.71
N ALA A 34 -2.85 6.08 2.18
CA ALA A 34 -1.77 7.01 1.83
C ALA A 34 -0.40 6.51 2.31
N ILE A 35 -0.32 5.89 3.49
CA ILE A 35 0.93 5.28 4.00
C ILE A 35 1.36 4.12 3.09
N MET A 36 0.44 3.23 2.73
CA MET A 36 0.73 2.08 1.85
C MET A 36 1.22 2.52 0.47
N LEU A 37 0.53 3.48 -0.15
CA LEU A 37 0.91 4.05 -1.44
C LEU A 37 2.22 4.84 -1.34
N GLY A 38 2.43 5.58 -0.25
CA GLY A 38 3.65 6.33 0.00
C GLY A 38 4.87 5.41 0.07
N ILE A 39 4.78 4.31 0.82
CA ILE A 39 5.87 3.32 0.91
C ILE A 39 6.13 2.67 -0.45
N SER A 40 5.07 2.31 -1.18
CA SER A 40 5.21 1.73 -2.53
C SER A 40 5.88 2.70 -3.50
N SER A 41 5.59 4.00 -3.39
CA SER A 41 6.26 5.05 -4.17
C SER A 41 7.73 5.18 -3.82
N VAL A 42 8.10 5.14 -2.54
CA VAL A 42 9.50 5.16 -2.10
C VAL A 42 10.26 3.94 -2.63
N VAL A 43 9.68 2.74 -2.52
CA VAL A 43 10.28 1.51 -3.04
C VAL A 43 10.48 1.58 -4.55
N LEU A 44 9.47 2.06 -5.29
CA LEU A 44 9.58 2.29 -6.73
C LEU A 44 10.69 3.30 -7.08
N GLY A 45 10.80 4.38 -6.30
CA GLY A 45 11.87 5.36 -6.45
C GLY A 45 13.25 4.71 -6.27
N VAL A 46 13.45 3.97 -5.17
CA VAL A 46 14.71 3.25 -4.90
C VAL A 46 15.05 2.26 -6.02
N ALA A 47 14.06 1.52 -6.54
CA ALA A 47 14.25 0.61 -7.66
C ALA A 47 14.65 1.34 -8.96
N LEU A 48 14.00 2.46 -9.29
CA LEU A 48 14.38 3.30 -10.44
C LEU A 48 15.79 3.86 -10.31
N PHE A 49 16.16 4.35 -9.11
CA PHE A 49 17.51 4.85 -8.84
C PHE A 49 18.56 3.74 -8.96
N GLY A 50 18.27 2.54 -8.44
CA GLY A 50 19.17 1.38 -8.53
C GLY A 50 19.42 0.92 -9.97
N GLN A 51 18.42 1.04 -10.85
CA GLN A 51 18.48 0.60 -12.24
C GLN A 51 18.59 1.75 -13.26
N LEU A 52 19.10 2.92 -12.86
CA LEU A 52 19.26 4.10 -13.74
C LEU A 52 19.99 3.80 -15.06
N SER A 53 20.98 2.92 -15.03
CA SER A 53 21.73 2.50 -16.22
C SER A 53 20.84 1.78 -17.26
N VAL A 54 19.89 0.97 -16.80
CA VAL A 54 18.93 0.25 -17.66
C VAL A 54 17.92 1.24 -18.25
N VAL A 55 17.38 2.14 -17.43
CA VAL A 55 16.44 3.19 -17.85
C VAL A 55 17.08 4.07 -18.94
N LYS A 56 18.35 4.46 -18.74
CA LYS A 56 19.11 5.27 -19.71
C LYS A 56 19.34 4.51 -21.01
N ASN A 57 19.74 3.24 -20.95
CA ASN A 57 19.99 2.43 -22.15
C ASN A 57 18.70 2.24 -22.97
N LEU A 58 17.56 1.97 -22.32
CA LEU A 58 16.27 1.86 -23.01
C LEU A 58 15.87 3.17 -23.70
N THR A 59 16.12 4.31 -23.06
CA THR A 59 15.84 5.64 -23.63
C THR A 59 16.73 5.94 -24.84
N VAL A 60 18.01 5.54 -24.80
CA VAL A 60 18.97 5.74 -25.91
C VAL A 60 18.65 4.83 -27.09
N ILE A 61 18.24 3.58 -26.85
CA ILE A 61 17.88 2.62 -27.92
C ILE A 61 16.63 3.08 -28.68
N LEU A 62 15.66 3.70 -28.00
CA LEU A 62 14.46 4.21 -28.66
C LEU A 62 14.75 5.40 -29.61
N GLN A 63 15.96 5.98 -29.57
CA GLN A 63 16.37 7.21 -30.27
C GLN A 63 15.21 8.20 -30.48
N PRO A 64 14.54 8.60 -29.39
CA PRO A 64 13.40 9.45 -29.55
C PRO A 64 13.90 10.82 -30.01
N GLY A 65 13.50 11.25 -31.21
CA GLY A 65 13.64 12.64 -31.61
C GLY A 65 12.96 13.57 -30.60
N ILE A 66 13.12 14.89 -30.71
CA ILE A 66 12.63 15.86 -29.71
C ILE A 66 11.15 15.61 -29.33
N LEU A 67 10.27 15.40 -30.33
CA LEU A 67 8.86 15.08 -30.11
C LEU A 67 8.63 13.71 -29.48
N GLY A 68 9.38 12.68 -29.90
CA GLY A 68 9.33 11.35 -29.30
C GLY A 68 9.80 11.36 -27.85
N GLY A 69 10.77 12.22 -27.50
CA GLY A 69 11.33 12.33 -26.16
C GLY A 69 10.33 12.94 -25.20
N ILE A 70 9.63 14.00 -25.64
CA ILE A 70 8.53 14.61 -24.89
C ILE A 70 7.38 13.61 -24.70
N LEU A 71 6.99 12.90 -25.75
CA LEU A 71 5.91 11.91 -25.68
C LEU A 71 6.27 10.74 -24.77
N LEU A 72 7.52 10.27 -24.82
CA LEU A 72 8.03 9.25 -23.91
C LEU A 72 8.07 9.75 -22.47
N LEU A 73 8.49 10.98 -22.23
CA LEU A 73 8.48 11.53 -20.88
C LEU A 73 7.04 11.58 -20.34
N LEU A 74 6.10 12.02 -21.18
CA LEU A 74 4.68 12.09 -20.82
C LEU A 74 4.11 10.70 -20.51
N ILE A 75 4.38 9.68 -21.34
CA ILE A 75 3.89 8.32 -21.08
C ILE A 75 4.50 7.72 -19.81
N ASN A 76 5.77 7.99 -19.51
CA ASN A 76 6.38 7.54 -18.26
C ASN A 76 5.69 8.18 -17.05
N ILE A 77 5.39 9.49 -17.09
CA ILE A 77 4.66 10.17 -16.01
C ILE A 77 3.27 9.59 -15.82
N LEU A 78 2.53 9.37 -16.92
CA LEU A 78 1.19 8.78 -16.86
C LEU A 78 1.20 7.34 -16.34
N PHE A 79 2.31 6.62 -16.48
CA PHE A 79 2.44 5.25 -16.01
C PHE A 79 2.84 5.14 -14.53
N ILE A 80 3.33 6.22 -13.89
CA ILE A 80 3.75 6.22 -12.48
C ILE A 80 2.64 5.73 -11.53
N PRO A 81 1.38 6.23 -11.61
CA PRO A 81 0.33 5.76 -10.70
C PRO A 81 0.10 4.26 -10.79
N ASN A 82 0.12 3.72 -12.01
CA ASN A 82 -0.01 2.28 -12.25
C ASN A 82 1.18 1.50 -11.67
N ALA A 83 2.39 2.03 -11.86
CA ALA A 83 3.61 1.42 -11.35
C ALA A 83 3.68 1.42 -9.81
N ILE A 84 3.12 2.43 -9.14
CA ILE A 84 2.99 2.46 -7.67
C ILE A 84 2.05 1.34 -7.20
N VAL A 85 0.90 1.16 -7.84
CA VAL A 85 -0.05 0.08 -7.50
C VAL A 85 0.54 -1.30 -7.80
N ALA A 86 1.28 -1.42 -8.91
CA ALA A 86 2.03 -2.64 -9.24
C ALA A 86 3.09 -2.98 -8.18
N THR A 87 3.84 -1.98 -7.72
CA THR A 87 4.81 -2.14 -6.62
C THR A 87 4.11 -2.57 -5.34
N LEU A 88 2.98 -1.95 -4.99
CA LEU A 88 2.18 -2.34 -3.83
C LEU A 88 1.73 -3.80 -3.93
N SER A 89 1.27 -4.24 -5.11
CA SER A 89 0.88 -5.64 -5.37
C SER A 89 2.05 -6.62 -5.31
N TYR A 90 3.24 -6.19 -5.73
CA TYR A 90 4.45 -6.97 -5.61
C TYR A 90 4.85 -7.15 -4.14
N LEU A 91 4.81 -6.09 -3.34
CA LEU A 91 5.10 -6.13 -1.90
C LEU A 91 4.09 -6.98 -1.13
N ALA A 92 2.81 -6.92 -1.51
CA ALA A 92 1.75 -7.78 -0.97
C ALA A 92 1.88 -9.24 -1.42
N GLY A 93 2.79 -9.55 -2.36
CA GLY A 93 3.04 -10.91 -2.84
C GLY A 93 2.06 -11.41 -3.90
N SER A 94 0.99 -10.68 -4.24
CA SER A 94 0.07 -11.05 -5.32
C SER A 94 0.67 -10.88 -6.71
N GLY A 95 1.63 -9.97 -6.85
CA GLY A 95 2.35 -9.70 -8.09
C GLY A 95 1.53 -8.92 -9.14
N PHE A 96 2.13 -8.68 -10.29
CA PHE A 96 1.50 -7.94 -11.39
C PHE A 96 1.95 -8.50 -12.75
N ALA A 97 1.23 -8.14 -13.81
CA ALA A 97 1.49 -8.57 -15.17
C ALA A 97 1.85 -7.36 -16.04
N ILE A 98 2.77 -7.56 -16.99
CA ILE A 98 3.09 -6.62 -18.06
C ILE A 98 3.27 -7.44 -19.32
N GLY A 99 2.18 -7.70 -20.03
CA GLY A 99 2.18 -8.59 -21.19
C GLY A 99 1.41 -9.88 -20.96
N ALA A 100 1.03 -10.52 -22.06
CA ALA A 100 0.42 -11.84 -22.05
C ALA A 100 1.44 -12.88 -21.54
N GLY A 101 1.03 -13.68 -20.56
CA GLY A 101 1.88 -14.74 -19.99
C GLY A 101 2.95 -14.25 -19.01
N THR A 102 2.98 -12.96 -18.64
CA THR A 102 3.92 -12.47 -17.63
C THR A 102 3.30 -12.45 -16.24
N ILE A 103 4.04 -12.96 -15.26
CA ILE A 103 3.71 -12.78 -13.86
C ILE A 103 4.99 -12.44 -13.10
N ILE A 104 4.99 -11.26 -12.50
CA ILE A 104 6.09 -10.74 -11.71
C ILE A 104 5.60 -10.68 -10.27
N SER A 105 6.10 -11.59 -9.47
CA SER A 105 5.80 -11.71 -8.04
C SER A 105 7.07 -12.10 -7.29
N PRO A 106 7.14 -11.90 -5.96
CA PRO A 106 8.27 -12.37 -5.15
C PRO A 106 8.52 -13.88 -5.27
N TRP A 107 7.49 -14.66 -5.60
CA TRP A 107 7.51 -16.12 -5.74
C TRP A 107 7.87 -16.59 -7.15
N THR A 108 7.23 -16.00 -8.15
CA THR A 108 7.27 -16.41 -9.54
C THR A 108 7.68 -15.23 -10.39
N HIS A 109 8.69 -15.47 -11.23
CA HIS A 109 9.20 -14.50 -12.19
C HIS A 109 9.17 -15.16 -13.58
N THR A 110 8.12 -14.89 -14.36
CA THR A 110 8.04 -15.31 -15.76
C THR A 110 7.88 -14.08 -16.64
N ILE A 111 8.85 -13.88 -17.53
CA ILE A 111 8.86 -12.81 -18.51
C ILE A 111 8.79 -13.45 -19.90
N ALA A 112 7.79 -13.05 -20.68
CA ALA A 112 7.61 -13.46 -22.07
C ALA A 112 8.08 -12.31 -22.99
N GLU A 113 7.24 -11.30 -23.15
CA GLU A 113 7.55 -10.09 -23.91
C GLU A 113 7.20 -8.86 -23.05
N ILE A 114 8.18 -7.98 -22.82
CA ILE A 114 7.97 -6.71 -22.12
C ILE A 114 8.09 -5.53 -23.09
N PRO A 115 7.23 -4.51 -22.97
CA PRO A 115 7.42 -3.25 -23.69
C PRO A 115 8.78 -2.64 -23.39
N ALA A 116 9.42 -2.04 -24.39
CA ALA A 116 10.66 -1.27 -24.20
C ALA A 116 10.37 0.11 -23.58
N LEU A 117 9.62 0.16 -22.46
CA LEU A 117 9.34 1.39 -21.73
C LEU A 117 10.42 1.63 -20.66
N PRO A 118 11.04 2.82 -20.60
CA PRO A 118 12.10 3.11 -19.64
C PRO A 118 11.73 2.86 -18.18
N ILE A 119 10.50 3.18 -17.75
CA ILE A 119 10.01 2.91 -16.38
C ILE A 119 10.06 1.42 -15.98
N LEU A 120 10.01 0.51 -16.96
CA LEU A 120 10.12 -0.93 -16.71
C LEU A 120 11.56 -1.39 -16.41
N GLY A 121 12.54 -0.49 -16.54
CA GLY A 121 13.88 -0.72 -16.02
C GLY A 121 13.92 -0.94 -14.50
N ALA A 122 12.90 -0.48 -13.76
CA ALA A 122 12.78 -0.73 -12.32
C ALA A 122 12.24 -2.12 -11.96
N LEU A 123 11.97 -2.99 -12.94
CA LEU A 123 11.50 -4.34 -12.65
C LEU A 123 12.56 -5.16 -11.91
N PRO A 124 12.16 -5.97 -10.93
CA PRO A 124 13.09 -6.87 -10.25
C PRO A 124 13.67 -7.86 -11.27
N THR A 125 14.98 -8.04 -11.25
CA THR A 125 15.72 -8.89 -12.20
C THR A 125 15.73 -10.37 -11.81
N GLY A 126 15.05 -10.74 -10.72
CA GLY A 126 14.87 -12.12 -10.28
C GLY A 126 13.81 -12.24 -9.19
N ALA A 127 13.52 -13.48 -8.78
CA ALA A 127 12.65 -13.75 -7.63
C ALA A 127 13.38 -13.40 -6.33
N HIS A 128 12.76 -12.57 -5.50
CA HIS A 128 13.29 -12.19 -4.18
C HIS A 128 12.29 -12.58 -3.08
N PRO A 129 12.32 -13.85 -2.60
CA PRO A 129 11.41 -14.30 -1.56
C PRO A 129 11.58 -13.54 -0.24
N SER A 130 12.74 -12.95 0.02
CA SER A 130 12.97 -12.10 1.19
C SER A 130 12.02 -10.89 1.26
N LEU A 131 11.50 -10.42 0.11
CA LEU A 131 10.52 -9.33 0.09
C LEU A 131 9.16 -9.73 0.66
N LEU A 132 8.87 -11.03 0.85
CA LEU A 132 7.66 -11.46 1.54
C LEU A 132 7.65 -11.09 3.02
N LEU A 133 8.81 -10.76 3.60
CA LEU A 133 8.84 -10.18 4.94
C LEU A 133 8.05 -8.86 4.99
N VAL A 134 7.89 -8.18 3.85
CA VAL A 134 7.04 -6.98 3.74
C VAL A 134 5.55 -7.32 3.90
N ALA A 135 5.10 -8.56 3.68
CA ALA A 135 3.73 -8.98 4.02
C ALA A 135 3.42 -8.75 5.51
N ILE A 136 4.41 -8.92 6.39
CA ILE A 136 4.27 -8.65 7.84
C ILE A 136 3.96 -7.17 8.09
N PHE A 137 4.44 -6.27 7.25
CA PHE A 137 4.14 -4.84 7.35
C PHE A 137 2.66 -4.56 7.09
N PHE A 138 2.01 -5.24 6.13
CA PHE A 138 0.57 -5.10 5.90
C PHE A 138 -0.27 -5.68 7.04
N VAL A 139 0.19 -6.78 7.64
CA VAL A 139 -0.39 -7.31 8.89
C VAL A 139 -0.26 -6.30 10.03
N ALA A 140 0.89 -5.64 10.17
CA ALA A 140 1.11 -4.60 11.18
C ALA A 140 0.18 -3.39 10.96
N ILE A 141 -0.09 -3.00 9.71
CA ILE A 141 -1.07 -1.96 9.39
C ILE A 141 -2.47 -2.35 9.87
N GLY A 142 -2.90 -3.59 9.67
CA GLY A 142 -4.17 -4.09 10.19
C GLY A 142 -4.25 -4.04 11.72
N ALA A 143 -3.16 -4.41 12.40
CA ALA A 143 -3.07 -4.33 13.85
C ALA A 143 -3.12 -2.88 14.36
N LEU A 144 -2.42 -1.97 13.68
CA LEU A 144 -2.42 -0.54 13.99
C LEU A 144 -3.81 0.06 13.81
N LEU A 145 -4.52 -0.30 12.72
CA LEU A 145 -5.90 0.13 12.48
C LEU A 145 -6.84 -0.26 13.64
N HIS A 146 -6.74 -1.49 14.13
CA HIS A 146 -7.49 -1.94 15.30
C HIS A 146 -7.12 -1.15 16.55
N SER A 147 -5.82 -0.97 16.82
CA SER A 147 -5.34 -0.23 18.00
C SER A 147 -5.79 1.24 18.00
N SER A 148 -5.77 1.93 16.85
CA SER A 148 -6.24 3.31 16.70
C SER A 148 -7.75 3.45 16.86
N THR A 149 -8.50 2.35 16.77
CA THR A 149 -9.97 2.35 16.83
C THR A 149 -10.49 1.72 18.13
N ILE A 150 -9.62 1.37 19.08
CA ILE A 150 -10.00 0.65 20.31
C ILE A 150 -10.90 1.49 21.24
N SER A 151 -10.79 2.82 21.17
CA SER A 151 -11.63 3.77 21.90
C SER A 151 -12.90 4.15 21.16
N LEU A 152 -13.08 3.65 19.92
CA LEU A 152 -14.20 3.97 19.05
C LEU A 152 -15.18 2.79 18.97
N ASN A 153 -16.37 3.05 18.45
CA ASN A 153 -17.41 2.03 18.31
C ASN A 153 -16.97 0.92 17.34
N GLN A 154 -17.34 -0.34 17.61
CA GLN A 154 -17.03 -1.50 16.75
C GLN A 154 -17.44 -1.28 15.28
N ARG A 155 -18.52 -0.52 15.05
CA ARG A 155 -18.97 -0.15 13.70
C ARG A 155 -17.92 0.63 12.91
N VAL A 156 -17.10 1.46 13.57
CA VAL A 156 -16.04 2.26 12.91
C VAL A 156 -14.97 1.35 12.31
N ILE A 157 -14.56 0.30 13.01
CA ILE A 157 -13.58 -0.69 12.49
C ILE A 157 -14.13 -1.34 11.22
N SER A 158 -15.38 -1.83 11.27
CA SER A 158 -15.99 -2.48 10.11
C SER A 158 -16.17 -1.53 8.92
N GLN A 159 -16.53 -0.27 9.17
CA GLN A 159 -16.70 0.75 8.14
C GLN A 159 -15.36 1.13 7.51
N SER A 160 -14.31 1.36 8.31
CA SER A 160 -12.97 1.64 7.79
C SER A 160 -12.42 0.47 6.98
N PHE A 161 -12.57 -0.76 7.47
CA PHE A 161 -12.12 -1.94 6.75
C PHE A 161 -12.85 -2.09 5.40
N ALA A 162 -14.17 -1.88 5.36
CA ALA A 162 -14.96 -1.90 4.13
C ALA A 162 -14.53 -0.80 3.13
N VAL A 163 -14.26 0.42 3.62
CA VAL A 163 -13.78 1.53 2.78
C VAL A 163 -12.40 1.22 2.19
N ILE A 164 -11.49 0.63 2.97
CA ILE A 164 -10.17 0.19 2.48
C ILE A 164 -10.32 -0.86 1.37
N ILE A 165 -11.15 -1.89 1.58
CA ILE A 165 -11.39 -2.93 0.56
C ILE A 165 -11.93 -2.30 -0.73
N LEU A 166 -12.93 -1.44 -0.63
CA LEU A 166 -13.55 -0.79 -1.78
C LEU A 166 -12.53 0.07 -2.54
N PHE A 167 -11.67 0.80 -1.82
CA PHE A 167 -10.64 1.62 -2.44
C PHE A 167 -9.54 0.78 -3.10
N ILE A 168 -9.10 -0.32 -2.47
CA ILE A 168 -8.12 -1.24 -3.07
C ILE A 168 -8.70 -1.88 -4.33
N LEU A 169 -9.97 -2.28 -4.32
CA LEU A 169 -10.66 -2.81 -5.50
C LEU A 169 -10.73 -1.75 -6.62
N PHE A 170 -11.04 -0.50 -6.26
CA PHE A 170 -11.05 0.61 -7.20
C PHE A 170 -9.66 0.87 -7.81
N LEU A 171 -8.60 0.86 -7.00
CA LEU A 171 -7.22 0.98 -7.49
C LEU A 171 -6.84 -0.19 -8.41
N ALA A 172 -7.23 -1.41 -8.05
CA ALA A 172 -6.97 -2.60 -8.87
C ALA A 172 -7.67 -2.50 -10.23
N PHE A 173 -8.91 -2.01 -10.24
CA PHE A 173 -9.66 -1.77 -11.47
C PHE A 173 -9.01 -0.69 -12.34
N MET A 174 -8.59 0.44 -11.75
CA MET A 174 -7.92 1.53 -12.50
C MET A 174 -6.51 1.16 -12.97
N SER A 175 -5.83 0.28 -12.25
CA SER A 175 -4.49 -0.23 -12.58
C SER A 175 -4.53 -1.35 -13.62
N SER A 176 -5.61 -2.11 -13.67
CA SER A 176 -5.78 -3.23 -14.61
C SER A 176 -6.22 -2.74 -15.98
N GLY A 177 -5.44 -3.02 -17.01
CA GLY A 177 -5.77 -2.70 -18.39
C GLY A 177 -5.30 -3.76 -19.39
N ALA A 178 -5.81 -3.65 -20.61
CA ALA A 178 -5.35 -4.43 -21.76
C ALA A 178 -4.87 -3.46 -22.84
N LEU A 179 -3.68 -3.70 -23.38
CA LEU A 179 -3.22 -2.99 -24.58
C LEU A 179 -3.70 -3.72 -25.83
N MET A 180 -3.79 -3.00 -26.95
CA MET A 180 -4.45 -3.47 -28.18
C MET A 180 -3.76 -4.66 -28.86
N THR A 181 -2.51 -4.96 -28.53
CA THR A 181 -1.77 -6.07 -29.15
C THR A 181 -1.97 -7.38 -28.37
N PRO A 182 -2.01 -8.55 -29.06
CA PRO A 182 -2.17 -9.85 -28.41
C PRO A 182 -1.11 -10.12 -27.33
N SER A 183 0.14 -9.68 -27.56
CA SER A 183 1.26 -9.79 -26.63
C SER A 183 1.11 -8.92 -25.38
N LEU A 184 0.27 -7.88 -25.39
CA LEU A 184 0.12 -6.92 -24.28
C LEU A 184 -1.31 -6.88 -23.71
N ARG A 185 -2.07 -7.96 -23.87
CA ARG A 185 -3.46 -8.08 -23.42
C ARG A 185 -3.68 -7.97 -21.90
N ALA A 186 -2.63 -8.07 -21.08
CA ALA A 186 -2.74 -7.95 -19.64
C ALA A 186 -1.61 -7.06 -19.09
N VAL A 187 -1.94 -5.85 -18.66
CA VAL A 187 -0.99 -4.91 -18.05
C VAL A 187 -1.58 -4.36 -16.76
N GLY A 188 -0.84 -4.48 -15.67
CA GLY A 188 -1.22 -4.01 -14.35
C GLY A 188 -1.50 -5.13 -13.36
N VAL A 189 -2.30 -4.81 -12.36
CA VAL A 189 -2.54 -5.66 -11.21
C VAL A 189 -3.81 -6.51 -11.40
N SER A 190 -3.81 -7.74 -10.87
CA SER A 190 -5.00 -8.59 -10.92
C SER A 190 -6.15 -8.03 -10.08
N ILE A 191 -7.28 -7.74 -10.72
CA ILE A 191 -8.50 -7.21 -10.06
C ILE A 191 -8.96 -8.10 -8.90
N TRP A 192 -8.72 -9.40 -8.97
CA TRP A 192 -9.19 -10.36 -7.96
C TRP A 192 -8.10 -10.72 -6.96
N LYS A 193 -6.91 -11.10 -7.42
CA LYS A 193 -5.87 -11.64 -6.53
C LYS A 193 -5.34 -10.57 -5.59
N PHE A 194 -5.08 -9.36 -6.10
CA PHE A 194 -4.47 -8.30 -5.31
C PHE A 194 -5.35 -7.79 -4.18
N PRO A 195 -6.63 -7.41 -4.42
CA PRO A 195 -7.48 -6.97 -3.31
C PRO A 195 -7.71 -8.08 -2.29
N LEU A 196 -7.83 -9.33 -2.73
CA LEU A 196 -8.07 -10.47 -1.86
C LEU A 196 -6.86 -10.72 -0.93
N VAL A 197 -5.64 -10.76 -1.47
CA VAL A 197 -4.42 -10.95 -0.68
C VAL A 197 -4.23 -9.82 0.33
N LEU A 198 -4.27 -8.56 -0.10
CA LEU A 198 -4.13 -7.41 0.81
C LEU A 198 -5.21 -7.38 1.90
N THR A 199 -6.45 -7.67 1.53
CA THR A 199 -7.56 -7.69 2.49
C THR A 199 -7.36 -8.78 3.54
N LEU A 200 -6.85 -9.95 3.15
CA LEU A 200 -6.53 -11.03 4.08
C LEU A 200 -5.38 -10.62 5.01
N GLU A 201 -4.30 -10.02 4.50
CA GLU A 201 -3.18 -9.58 5.34
C GLU A 201 -3.62 -8.56 6.39
N ILE A 202 -4.37 -7.54 5.98
CA ILE A 202 -4.94 -6.53 6.89
C ILE A 202 -5.92 -7.19 7.87
N GLY A 203 -6.78 -8.08 7.39
CA GLY A 203 -7.76 -8.80 8.20
C GLY A 203 -7.11 -9.68 9.27
N VAL A 204 -6.05 -10.39 8.93
CA VAL A 204 -5.22 -11.17 9.87
C VAL A 204 -4.60 -10.24 10.91
N GLY A 205 -4.10 -9.07 10.50
CA GLY A 205 -3.59 -8.04 11.42
C GLY A 205 -4.62 -7.58 12.45
N ILE A 206 -5.85 -7.32 12.01
CA ILE A 206 -6.96 -6.93 12.89
C ILE A 206 -7.29 -8.07 13.87
N LEU A 207 -7.37 -9.31 13.39
CA LEU A 207 -7.65 -10.48 14.23
C LEU A 207 -6.57 -10.68 15.29
N LEU A 208 -5.30 -10.62 14.92
CA LEU A 208 -4.19 -10.75 15.87
C LEU A 208 -4.26 -9.68 16.96
N ALA A 209 -4.48 -8.42 16.59
CA ALA A 209 -4.61 -7.33 17.55
C ALA A 209 -5.82 -7.48 18.49
N MET A 210 -6.87 -8.17 18.06
CA MET A 210 -8.05 -8.46 18.89
C MET A 210 -7.81 -9.61 19.88
N PHE A 211 -7.05 -10.65 19.49
CA PHE A 211 -6.85 -11.86 20.30
C PHE A 211 -5.67 -11.77 21.28
N ILE A 212 -4.57 -11.10 20.92
CA ILE A 212 -3.36 -10.98 21.75
C ILE A 212 -3.65 -10.42 23.16
N PRO A 213 -4.32 -9.27 23.34
CA PRO A 213 -4.56 -8.72 24.68
C PRO A 213 -5.44 -9.65 25.53
N ARG A 214 -6.44 -10.32 24.92
CA ARG A 214 -7.32 -11.27 25.61
C ARG A 214 -6.59 -12.52 26.10
N LEU A 215 -5.59 -12.97 25.36
CA LEU A 215 -4.74 -14.10 25.77
C LEU A 215 -3.80 -13.70 26.91
N MET A 216 -3.23 -12.50 26.85
CA MET A 216 -2.38 -11.98 27.93
C MET A 216 -3.13 -11.81 29.24
N GLU A 217 -4.38 -11.31 29.20
CA GLU A 217 -5.26 -11.23 30.37
C GLU A 217 -5.56 -12.60 30.97
N ARG A 218 -5.87 -13.61 30.14
CA ARG A 218 -6.14 -14.98 30.61
C ARG A 218 -4.92 -15.65 31.23
N VAL A 219 -3.74 -15.45 30.64
CA VAL A 219 -2.47 -15.99 31.17
C VAL A 219 -2.09 -15.28 32.49
N SER A 220 -2.25 -13.95 32.56
CA SER A 220 -2.00 -13.18 33.76
C SER A 220 -2.97 -13.55 34.91
N ALA A 221 -4.25 -13.76 34.59
CA ALA A 221 -5.25 -14.21 35.56
C ALA A 221 -4.95 -15.61 36.12
N ARG A 222 -4.49 -16.55 35.28
CA ARG A 222 -4.06 -17.90 35.73
C ARG A 222 -2.81 -17.85 36.63
N GLY A 223 -1.86 -16.96 36.34
CA GLY A 223 -0.65 -16.80 37.16
C GLY A 223 -0.95 -16.26 38.56
N ASN A 224 -1.94 -15.37 38.68
CA ASN A 224 -2.29 -14.73 39.96
C ASN A 224 -3.05 -15.68 40.91
N ILE A 225 -3.84 -16.61 40.38
CA ILE A 225 -4.54 -17.64 41.18
C ILE A 225 -3.54 -18.63 41.80
N ARG A 226 -2.53 -19.06 41.04
CA ARG A 226 -1.50 -20.00 41.51
C ARG A 226 -0.61 -19.43 42.62
N LYS A 227 -0.46 -18.10 42.70
CA LYS A 227 0.28 -17.41 43.78
C LYS A 227 -0.52 -17.23 45.08
N ARG A 228 -1.86 -17.35 45.04
CA ARG A 228 -2.71 -17.24 46.24
C ARG A 228 -2.96 -18.58 46.92
N SER A 229 -2.65 -19.69 46.24
CA SER A 229 -2.83 -21.06 46.73
C SER A 229 -1.52 -21.72 47.20
N ALA A 230 -0.44 -20.94 47.29
CA ALA A 230 0.86 -21.33 47.83
C ALA A 230 1.18 -20.41 49.00
#